data_AF-A0A7C7Y808-F1
#
_entry.id   AF-A0A7C7Y808-F1
#
_cell.length_a   1.000
_cell.length_b   1.000
_cell.length_c   1.000
_cell.angle_alpha   90.00
_cell.angle_beta   90.00
_cell.angle_gamma   90.00
#
_symmetry.space_group_name_H-M   'P 1'
#
loop_
_entity.id
_entity.type
_entity.pdbx_description
1 polymer ?
#
loop_
_entity_poly.entity_id
_entity_poly.type
_entity_poly.pdbx_seq_one_letter_code
_entity_poly.pdbx_strand_id
1 'polypeptide(L)'
;MADKKMSESWQKAEKLITSGKAEGALLELREVDGEGSHPTTLRIAGEATWAIAKGKRSKPDYRKAASLLRESVKKAPKDKKANSSYNDVLNEMQDLGFSETSLPRLINDGTPTLAGMVAMGMALVIVLAGITVANTEQTYTASEAYLNITWTDALGVHRDEVITIELNPDLAPIHVENFVLNAQEENYD
;
A
#
# COMPACT_ATOMS: atom_id res chain seq x y z
N MET A 1 -33.12 14.22 -28.45
CA MET A 1 -32.53 13.52 -29.63
C MET A 1 -31.31 12.66 -29.26
N ALA A 2 -30.51 13.02 -28.25
CA ALA A 2 -29.35 12.24 -27.79
C ALA A 2 -29.73 10.85 -27.25
N ASP A 3 -30.78 10.74 -26.41
CA ASP A 3 -31.19 9.47 -25.81
C ASP A 3 -31.63 8.40 -26.82
N LYS A 4 -32.22 8.84 -27.95
CA LYS A 4 -32.65 7.92 -29.00
C LYS A 4 -31.45 7.29 -29.71
N LYS A 5 -30.45 8.09 -30.08
CA LYS A 5 -29.19 7.61 -30.66
C LYS A 5 -28.47 6.65 -29.71
N MET A 6 -28.50 6.95 -28.41
CA MET A 6 -27.87 6.11 -27.39
C MET A 6 -28.59 4.77 -27.21
N SER A 7 -29.92 4.77 -27.20
CA SER A 7 -30.70 3.52 -27.17
C SER A 7 -30.48 2.63 -28.41
N GLU A 8 -30.35 3.23 -29.60
CA GLU A 8 -30.06 2.52 -30.84
C GLU A 8 -28.66 1.90 -30.83
N SER A 9 -27.66 2.64 -30.32
CA SER A 9 -26.30 2.15 -30.11
C SER A 9 -26.26 0.98 -29.12
N TRP A 10 -26.99 1.06 -28.00
CA TRP A 10 -27.12 -0.07 -27.06
C TRP A 10 -27.69 -1.33 -27.70
N GLN A 11 -28.75 -1.19 -28.50
CA GLN A 11 -29.34 -2.34 -29.22
C GLN A 11 -28.37 -2.94 -30.25
N LYS A 12 -27.60 -2.10 -30.95
CA LYS A 12 -26.56 -2.58 -31.88
C LYS A 12 -25.45 -3.31 -31.13
N ALA A 13 -24.98 -2.75 -30.02
CA ALA A 13 -23.95 -3.35 -29.19
C ALA A 13 -24.41 -4.72 -28.64
N GLU A 14 -25.65 -4.85 -28.15
CA GLU A 14 -26.21 -6.13 -27.71
C GLU A 14 -26.24 -7.17 -28.86
N LYS A 15 -26.63 -6.76 -30.07
CA LYS A 15 -26.60 -7.64 -31.27
C LYS A 15 -25.18 -8.03 -31.67
N LEU A 16 -24.20 -7.14 -31.49
CA LEU A 16 -22.80 -7.44 -31.75
C LEU A 16 -22.24 -8.45 -30.74
N ILE A 17 -22.65 -8.37 -29.48
CA ILE A 17 -22.29 -9.36 -28.45
C ILE A 17 -22.86 -10.74 -28.82
N THR A 18 -24.15 -10.83 -29.16
CA THR A 18 -24.80 -12.12 -29.50
C THR A 18 -24.27 -12.74 -30.79
N SER A 19 -23.78 -11.92 -31.73
CA SER A 19 -23.11 -12.38 -32.96
C SER A 19 -21.63 -12.71 -32.78
N GLY A 20 -21.09 -12.68 -31.54
CA GLY A 20 -19.70 -13.02 -31.23
C GLY A 20 -18.69 -11.91 -31.55
N LYS A 21 -19.14 -10.72 -31.96
CA LYS A 21 -18.30 -9.54 -32.27
C LYS A 21 -18.23 -8.57 -31.09
N ALA A 22 -17.87 -9.09 -29.92
CA ALA A 22 -17.86 -8.32 -28.67
C ALA A 22 -16.90 -7.10 -28.70
N GLU A 23 -15.78 -7.18 -29.42
CA GLU A 23 -14.88 -6.03 -29.60
C GLU A 23 -15.55 -4.89 -30.39
N GLY A 24 -16.36 -5.23 -31.39
CA GLY A 24 -17.15 -4.25 -32.14
C GLY A 24 -18.22 -3.58 -31.28
N ALA A 25 -18.81 -4.30 -30.33
CA ALA A 25 -19.76 -3.73 -29.38
C ALA A 25 -19.11 -2.66 -28.49
N LEU A 26 -17.86 -2.89 -28.04
CA LEU A 26 -17.12 -1.91 -27.23
C LEU A 26 -16.77 -0.63 -28.01
N LEU A 27 -16.48 -0.75 -29.31
CA LEU A 27 -16.21 0.41 -30.17
C LEU A 27 -17.47 1.27 -30.33
N GLU A 28 -18.61 0.65 -30.65
CA GLU A 28 -19.90 1.34 -30.79
C GLU A 28 -20.29 2.06 -29.49
N LEU A 29 -20.07 1.43 -28.32
CA LEU A 29 -20.35 2.06 -27.02
C LEU A 29 -19.42 3.24 -26.74
N ARG A 30 -18.14 3.16 -27.16
CA ARG A 30 -17.16 4.23 -26.92
C ARG A 30 -17.48 5.50 -27.72
N GLU A 31 -18.05 5.36 -28.91
CA GLU A 31 -18.45 6.50 -29.74
C GLU A 31 -19.61 7.31 -29.13
N VAL A 32 -20.44 6.68 -28.31
CA VAL A 32 -21.64 7.29 -27.72
C VAL A 32 -21.43 7.69 -26.26
N ASP A 33 -20.78 6.84 -25.47
CA ASP A 33 -20.54 7.03 -24.04
C ASP A 33 -19.17 6.46 -23.66
N GLY A 34 -18.11 7.10 -24.20
CA GLY A 34 -16.72 6.68 -24.01
C GLY A 34 -16.24 6.71 -22.57
N GLU A 35 -16.89 7.50 -21.71
CA GLU A 35 -16.58 7.58 -20.27
C GLU A 35 -17.39 6.57 -19.43
N GLY A 36 -18.40 5.90 -19.98
CA GLY A 36 -19.24 4.96 -19.24
C GLY A 36 -20.06 5.65 -18.14
N SER A 37 -20.63 6.81 -18.46
CA SER A 37 -21.44 7.57 -17.51
C SER A 37 -22.75 6.84 -17.20
N HIS A 38 -23.38 6.24 -18.22
CA HIS A 38 -24.70 5.63 -18.08
C HIS A 38 -24.61 4.18 -17.58
N PRO A 39 -25.45 3.75 -16.62
CA PRO A 39 -25.44 2.39 -16.08
C PRO A 39 -25.63 1.31 -17.16
N THR A 40 -26.50 1.52 -18.14
CA THR A 40 -26.71 0.56 -19.24
C THR A 40 -25.50 0.44 -20.17
N THR A 41 -24.76 1.52 -20.43
CA THR A 41 -23.50 1.45 -21.17
C THR A 41 -22.50 0.59 -20.42
N LEU A 42 -22.33 0.81 -19.11
CA LEU A 42 -21.45 0.02 -18.27
C LEU A 42 -21.86 -1.46 -18.23
N ARG A 43 -23.16 -1.74 -18.19
CA ARG A 43 -23.68 -3.12 -18.27
C ARG A 43 -23.25 -3.80 -19.57
N ILE A 44 -23.59 -3.20 -20.71
CA ILE A 44 -23.32 -3.79 -22.03
C ILE A 44 -21.80 -3.89 -22.28
N ALA A 45 -21.03 -2.89 -21.85
CA ALA A 45 -19.57 -2.94 -21.92
C ALA A 45 -18.99 -4.07 -21.04
N GLY A 46 -19.55 -4.28 -19.85
CA GLY A 46 -19.22 -5.39 -18.98
C GLY A 46 -19.52 -6.76 -19.61
N GLU A 47 -20.72 -6.93 -20.19
CA GLU A 47 -21.13 -8.15 -20.91
C GLU A 47 -20.25 -8.43 -22.14
N ALA A 48 -19.92 -7.39 -22.93
CA ALA A 48 -18.99 -7.53 -24.05
C ALA A 48 -17.59 -7.93 -23.59
N THR A 49 -17.08 -7.29 -22.52
CA THR A 49 -15.77 -7.63 -21.95
C THR A 49 -15.76 -9.05 -21.41
N TRP A 50 -16.86 -9.51 -20.80
CA TRP A 50 -17.01 -10.89 -20.34
C TRP A 50 -16.99 -11.89 -21.49
N ALA A 51 -17.67 -11.59 -22.61
CA ALA A 51 -17.63 -12.44 -23.81
C ALA A 51 -16.21 -12.56 -24.40
N ILE A 52 -15.44 -11.46 -24.40
CA ILE A 52 -14.01 -11.48 -24.79
C ILE A 52 -13.19 -12.33 -23.81
N ALA A 53 -13.44 -12.15 -22.51
CA ALA A 53 -12.73 -12.86 -21.45
C ALA A 53 -12.96 -14.38 -21.53
N LYS A 54 -14.17 -14.83 -21.87
CA LYS A 54 -14.51 -16.23 -22.14
C LYS A 54 -13.66 -16.83 -23.25
N GLY A 55 -13.56 -16.14 -24.38
CA GLY A 55 -12.79 -16.61 -25.53
C GLY A 55 -11.29 -16.77 -25.23
N LYS A 56 -10.74 -15.90 -24.38
CA LYS A 56 -9.30 -15.88 -24.02
C LYS A 56 -8.97 -16.59 -22.71
N ARG A 57 -9.97 -16.96 -21.89
CA ARG A 57 -9.86 -17.37 -20.48
C ARG A 57 -8.92 -16.45 -19.66
N SER A 58 -9.03 -15.16 -19.90
CA SER A 58 -8.08 -14.15 -19.40
C SER A 58 -8.53 -13.59 -18.05
N LYS A 59 -7.81 -13.95 -16.98
CA LYS A 59 -8.04 -13.43 -15.61
C LYS A 59 -8.19 -11.89 -15.53
N PRO A 60 -7.30 -11.07 -16.13
CA PRO A 60 -7.48 -9.61 -16.08
C PRO A 60 -8.73 -9.12 -16.79
N ASP A 61 -9.15 -9.77 -17.88
CA ASP A 61 -10.37 -9.39 -18.60
C ASP A 61 -11.64 -9.75 -17.82
N TYR A 62 -11.66 -10.90 -17.12
CA TYR A 62 -12.74 -11.24 -16.19
C TYR A 62 -12.88 -10.21 -15.07
N ARG A 63 -11.76 -9.77 -14.48
CA ARG A 63 -11.78 -8.71 -13.45
C ARG A 63 -12.30 -7.39 -13.99
N LYS A 64 -11.91 -7.02 -15.21
CA LYS A 64 -12.39 -5.81 -15.86
C LYS A 64 -13.89 -5.88 -16.13
N ALA A 65 -14.38 -7.01 -16.64
CA ALA A 65 -15.81 -7.25 -16.83
C ALA A 65 -16.59 -7.13 -15.51
N ALA A 66 -16.13 -7.78 -14.45
CA ALA A 66 -16.72 -7.70 -13.12
C ALA A 66 -16.75 -6.26 -12.59
N SER A 67 -15.68 -5.47 -12.78
CA SER A 67 -15.63 -4.08 -12.33
C SER A 67 -16.66 -3.18 -13.04
N LEU A 68 -16.84 -3.34 -14.35
CA LEU A 68 -17.80 -2.57 -15.14
C LEU A 68 -19.24 -2.90 -14.74
N LEU A 69 -19.53 -4.19 -14.56
CA LEU A 69 -20.84 -4.66 -14.10
C LEU A 69 -21.13 -4.21 -12.66
N ARG A 70 -20.14 -4.24 -11.77
CA ARG A 70 -20.27 -3.72 -10.41
C ARG A 70 -20.59 -2.23 -10.41
N GLU A 71 -19.93 -1.43 -11.25
CA GLU A 71 -20.20 0.00 -11.37
C GLU A 71 -21.61 0.26 -11.92
N SER A 72 -22.04 -0.52 -12.92
CA SER A 72 -23.43 -0.50 -13.42
C SER A 72 -24.43 -0.76 -12.29
N VAL A 73 -24.22 -1.81 -11.48
CA VAL A 73 -25.10 -2.15 -10.34
C VAL A 73 -25.08 -1.05 -9.29
N LYS A 74 -23.92 -0.44 -9.02
CA LYS A 74 -23.79 0.67 -8.06
C LYS A 74 -24.59 1.91 -8.52
N LYS A 75 -24.56 2.23 -9.81
CA LYS A 75 -25.32 3.36 -10.38
C LYS A 75 -26.82 3.05 -10.53
N ALA A 76 -27.18 1.80 -10.83
CA ALA A 76 -28.57 1.37 -11.02
C ALA A 76 -28.88 0.07 -10.24
N PRO A 77 -29.01 0.13 -8.90
CA PRO A 77 -29.15 -1.07 -8.06
C PRO A 77 -30.44 -1.86 -8.30
N LYS A 78 -31.47 -1.21 -8.86
CA LYS A 78 -32.76 -1.83 -9.18
C LYS A 78 -32.77 -2.56 -10.53
N ASP A 79 -31.72 -2.43 -11.34
CA ASP A 79 -31.63 -3.13 -12.62
C ASP A 79 -31.32 -4.62 -12.41
N LYS A 80 -32.33 -5.47 -12.62
CA LYS A 80 -32.20 -6.92 -12.49
C LYS A 80 -31.23 -7.51 -13.52
N LYS A 81 -31.14 -6.94 -14.73
CA LYS A 81 -30.24 -7.47 -15.78
C LYS A 81 -28.78 -7.25 -15.41
N ALA A 82 -28.45 -6.06 -14.88
CA ALA A 82 -27.10 -5.75 -14.40
C ALA A 82 -26.71 -6.66 -13.22
N ASN A 83 -27.62 -6.86 -12.26
CA ASN A 83 -27.38 -7.75 -11.11
C ASN A 83 -27.17 -9.21 -11.54
N SER A 84 -28.01 -9.73 -12.44
CA SER A 84 -27.86 -11.09 -12.97
C SER A 84 -26.51 -11.27 -13.63
N SER A 85 -26.18 -10.39 -14.58
CA SER A 85 -24.92 -10.47 -15.33
C SER A 85 -23.70 -10.36 -14.42
N TYR A 86 -23.77 -9.50 -13.39
CA TYR A 86 -22.71 -9.39 -12.39
C TYR A 86 -22.52 -10.69 -11.60
N ASN A 87 -23.61 -11.28 -11.11
CA ASN A 87 -23.57 -12.55 -10.39
C ASN A 87 -23.08 -13.70 -11.27
N ASP A 88 -23.51 -13.75 -12.53
CA ASP A 88 -23.09 -14.78 -13.48
C ASP A 88 -21.58 -14.71 -13.75
N VAL A 89 -21.03 -13.50 -13.90
CA VAL A 89 -19.58 -13.30 -14.00
C VAL A 89 -18.87 -13.77 -12.74
N LEU A 90 -19.38 -13.43 -11.56
CA LEU A 90 -18.75 -13.83 -10.29
C LEU A 90 -18.76 -15.35 -10.10
N ASN A 91 -19.86 -16.02 -10.42
CA ASN A 91 -19.97 -17.48 -10.36
C ASN A 91 -18.96 -18.14 -11.29
N GLU A 92 -18.85 -17.67 -12.53
CA GLU A 92 -17.88 -18.22 -13.48
C GLU A 92 -16.43 -17.93 -13.05
N MET A 93 -16.17 -16.77 -12.47
CA MET A 93 -14.86 -16.46 -11.89
C MET A 93 -14.53 -17.40 -10.73
N GLN A 94 -15.51 -17.76 -9.90
CA GLN A 94 -15.32 -18.75 -8.83
C GLN A 94 -15.01 -20.14 -9.40
N ASP A 95 -15.75 -20.60 -10.40
CA ASP A 95 -15.52 -21.88 -11.07
C ASP A 95 -14.12 -21.96 -11.71
N LEU A 96 -13.63 -20.83 -12.23
CA LEU A 96 -12.30 -20.70 -12.82
C LEU A 96 -11.18 -20.46 -11.80
N GLY A 97 -11.49 -20.28 -10.51
CA GLY A 97 -10.51 -19.90 -9.49
C GLY A 97 -9.93 -18.49 -9.68
N PHE A 98 -10.65 -17.62 -10.39
CA PHE A 98 -10.24 -16.24 -10.64
C PHE A 98 -10.70 -15.31 -9.52
N SER A 99 -9.72 -14.72 -8.83
CA SER A 99 -10.00 -13.65 -7.88
C SER A 99 -10.45 -12.36 -8.57
N GLU A 100 -11.44 -11.66 -8.00
CA GLU A 100 -11.92 -10.35 -8.49
C GLU A 100 -10.83 -9.26 -8.44
N THR A 101 -9.82 -9.45 -7.58
CA THR A 101 -8.74 -8.48 -7.36
C THR A 101 -7.37 -9.17 -7.35
N SER A 102 -6.32 -8.48 -7.80
CA SER A 102 -4.92 -8.99 -7.72
C SER A 102 -4.36 -8.94 -6.30
N LEU A 103 -4.77 -7.93 -5.54
CA LEU A 103 -4.48 -7.78 -4.12
C LEU A 103 -5.81 -7.70 -3.36
N PRO A 104 -5.91 -8.24 -2.14
CA PRO A 104 -7.08 -8.05 -1.29
C PRO A 104 -7.36 -6.54 -1.15
N ARG A 105 -8.61 -6.13 -1.34
CA ARG A 105 -8.99 -4.73 -1.16
C ARG A 105 -8.73 -4.34 0.29
N LEU A 106 -8.05 -3.23 0.54
CA LEU A 106 -7.83 -2.73 1.90
C LEU A 106 -9.04 -1.95 2.43
N ILE A 107 -9.78 -1.30 1.53
CA ILE A 107 -10.99 -0.54 1.85
C ILE A 107 -12.12 -1.00 0.92
N ASN A 108 -13.31 -1.20 1.49
CA ASN A 108 -14.53 -1.44 0.74
C ASN A 108 -15.61 -0.45 1.19
N ASP A 109 -16.07 0.41 0.28
CA ASP A 109 -17.08 1.45 0.51
C ASP A 109 -16.90 2.25 1.83
N GLY A 110 -15.65 2.68 2.08
CA GLY A 110 -15.28 3.50 3.26
C GLY A 110 -14.91 2.71 4.52
N THR A 111 -15.15 1.41 4.55
CA THR A 111 -14.76 0.53 5.68
C THR A 111 -13.47 -0.24 5.39
N PRO A 112 -12.52 -0.31 6.35
CA PRO A 112 -11.37 -1.19 6.22
C PRO A 112 -11.83 -2.65 6.16
N THR A 113 -11.31 -3.41 5.20
CA THR A 113 -11.51 -4.85 5.15
C THR A 113 -10.60 -5.54 6.18
N LEU A 114 -10.69 -6.87 6.33
CA LEU A 114 -9.74 -7.63 7.14
C LEU A 114 -8.28 -7.37 6.72
N ALA A 115 -8.01 -7.34 5.41
CA ALA A 115 -6.69 -7.01 4.89
C ALA A 115 -6.30 -5.55 5.22
N GLY A 116 -7.26 -4.63 5.16
CA GLY A 116 -7.07 -3.24 5.58
C GLY A 116 -6.68 -3.11 7.06
N MET A 117 -7.36 -3.85 7.94
CA MET A 117 -7.06 -3.87 9.38
C MET A 117 -5.65 -4.39 9.66
N VAL A 118 -5.26 -5.49 9.01
CA VAL A 118 -3.89 -6.04 9.13
C VAL A 118 -2.85 -5.05 8.61
N ALA A 119 -3.11 -4.41 7.46
CA ALA A 119 -2.20 -3.43 6.89
C ALA A 119 -2.01 -2.21 7.79
N MET A 120 -3.09 -1.71 8.42
CA MET A 120 -3.00 -0.62 9.41
C MET A 120 -2.18 -1.04 10.63
N GLY A 121 -2.39 -2.24 11.15
CA GLY A 121 -1.58 -2.78 12.26
C GLY A 121 -0.09 -2.89 11.91
N MET A 122 0.22 -3.43 10.73
CA MET A 122 1.60 -3.51 10.23
C MET A 122 2.24 -2.14 10.04
N ALA A 123 1.50 -1.17 9.50
CA ALA A 123 2.00 0.20 9.35
C ALA A 123 2.36 0.82 10.71
N LEU A 124 1.52 0.61 11.74
CA LEU A 124 1.83 1.05 13.09
C LEU A 124 3.10 0.41 13.64
N VAL A 125 3.28 -0.90 13.46
CA VAL A 125 4.49 -1.61 13.91
C VAL A 125 5.73 -1.07 13.20
N ILE A 126 5.67 -0.79 11.90
CA ILE A 126 6.79 -0.23 11.14
C ILE A 126 7.15 1.17 11.65
N VAL A 127 6.15 2.01 11.93
CA VAL A 127 6.38 3.34 12.52
C VAL A 127 7.04 3.22 13.89
N LEU A 128 6.53 2.33 14.75
CA LEU A 128 7.12 2.09 16.08
C LEU A 128 8.55 1.55 15.97
N ALA A 129 8.82 0.60 15.07
CA ALA A 129 10.16 0.08 14.84
C ALA A 129 11.13 1.19 14.36
N GLY A 130 10.66 2.07 13.46
CA GLY A 130 11.43 3.23 13.02
C GLY A 130 11.77 4.18 14.16
N ILE A 131 10.81 4.45 15.06
CA ILE A 131 11.04 5.25 16.26
C ILE A 131 12.06 4.56 17.18
N THR A 132 11.95 3.25 17.40
CA THR A 132 12.91 2.53 18.26
C THR A 132 14.34 2.58 17.72
N VAL A 133 14.51 2.43 16.40
CA VAL A 133 15.84 2.52 15.75
C VAL A 133 16.37 3.95 15.80
N ALA A 134 15.51 4.95 15.62
CA ALA A 134 15.92 6.36 15.70
C ALA A 134 16.33 6.80 17.11
N ASN A 135 15.77 6.16 18.15
CA ASN A 135 16.04 6.49 19.56
C ASN A 135 16.93 5.45 20.25
N THR A 136 17.68 4.64 19.49
CA THR A 136 18.66 3.75 20.12
C THR A 136 19.84 4.60 20.57
N GLU A 137 20.03 4.76 21.88
CA GLU A 137 21.17 5.50 22.43
C GLU A 137 22.48 4.78 22.07
N GLN A 138 23.52 5.56 21.77
CA GLN A 138 24.84 5.01 21.48
C GLN A 138 25.39 4.40 22.76
N THR A 139 25.67 3.08 22.74
CA THR A 139 26.39 2.46 23.85
C THR A 139 27.83 2.97 23.82
N TYR A 140 28.20 3.82 24.77
CA TYR A 140 29.57 4.29 24.91
C TYR A 140 30.45 3.11 25.35
N THR A 141 31.45 2.78 24.53
CA THR A 141 32.38 1.66 24.74
C THR A 141 33.75 2.11 25.24
N ALA A 142 33.86 3.36 25.70
CA ALA A 142 35.12 3.87 26.23
C ALA A 142 35.54 3.03 27.44
N SER A 143 36.74 2.47 27.35
CA SER A 143 37.34 1.60 28.37
C SER A 143 38.45 2.28 29.13
N GLU A 144 38.97 3.41 28.64
CA GLU A 144 40.05 4.16 29.27
C GLU A 144 39.84 5.67 29.09
N ALA A 145 40.28 6.44 30.08
CA ALA A 145 40.41 7.88 30.02
C ALA A 145 41.81 8.31 30.45
N TYR A 146 42.33 9.37 29.84
CA TYR A 146 43.66 9.91 30.13
C TYR A 146 43.51 11.30 30.73
N LEU A 147 44.02 11.47 31.95
CA LEU A 147 44.03 12.75 32.64
C LEU A 147 45.47 13.26 32.69
N ASN A 148 45.74 14.37 32.00
CA ASN A 148 47.04 15.01 32.10
C ASN A 148 47.09 15.96 33.31
N ILE A 149 48.10 15.82 34.15
CA ILE A 149 48.26 16.63 35.36
C ILE A 149 49.65 17.23 35.39
N THR A 150 49.69 18.55 35.52
CA THR A 150 50.91 19.29 35.80
C THR A 150 50.95 19.72 37.26
N TRP A 151 52.03 19.40 37.98
CA TRP A 151 52.19 19.79 39.38
C TRP A 151 53.65 20.09 39.72
N THR A 152 53.90 20.79 40.83
CA THR A 152 55.27 21.05 41.32
C THR A 152 55.53 20.21 42.56
N ASP A 153 56.62 19.45 42.55
CA ASP A 153 56.96 18.58 43.67
C ASP A 153 57.56 19.32 44.86
N ALA A 154 57.74 18.60 45.98
CA ALA A 154 58.32 19.15 47.21
C ALA A 154 59.77 19.66 47.05
N LEU A 155 60.43 19.33 45.94
CA LEU A 155 61.77 19.77 45.58
C LEU A 155 61.75 20.95 44.60
N GLY A 156 60.57 21.46 44.25
CA GLY A 156 60.38 22.59 43.34
C GLY A 156 60.46 22.22 41.86
N VAL A 157 60.43 20.93 41.52
CA VAL A 157 60.50 20.45 40.13
C VAL A 157 59.11 20.36 39.53
N HIS A 158 58.91 20.93 38.34
CA HIS A 158 57.68 20.76 37.57
C HIS A 158 57.60 19.32 37.01
N ARG A 159 56.45 18.70 37.22
CA ARG A 159 56.06 17.38 36.74
C ARG A 159 54.87 17.55 35.79
N ASP A 160 54.85 16.74 34.74
CA ASP A 160 53.78 16.62 33.76
C ASP A 160 53.56 15.12 33.56
N GLU A 161 52.43 14.61 34.03
CA GLU A 161 52.17 13.18 34.15
C GLU A 161 50.75 12.85 33.66
N VAL A 162 50.63 11.71 32.96
CA VAL A 162 49.34 11.21 32.47
C VAL A 162 48.86 10.07 33.36
N ILE A 163 47.70 10.27 34.01
CA ILE A 163 46.98 9.23 34.73
C ILE A 163 46.04 8.52 33.78
N THR A 164 46.13 7.19 33.70
CA THR A 164 45.16 6.36 32.97
C THR A 164 44.09 5.87 33.94
N ILE A 165 42.82 6.10 33.60
CA ILE A 165 41.65 5.70 34.37
C ILE A 165 40.91 4.64 33.56
N GLU A 166 40.79 3.43 34.09
CA GLU A 166 39.98 2.38 33.49
C GLU A 166 38.49 2.65 33.71
N LEU A 167 37.72 2.61 32.63
CA LEU A 167 36.28 2.80 32.62
C LEU A 167 35.60 1.45 32.39
N ASN A 168 34.70 1.07 33.31
CA ASN A 168 33.97 -0.18 33.21
C ASN A 168 32.48 0.08 32.98
N PRO A 169 32.02 0.12 31.71
CA PRO A 169 30.62 0.39 31.39
C PRO A 169 29.67 -0.73 31.87
N ASP A 170 30.17 -1.95 32.10
CA ASP A 170 29.32 -3.05 32.59
C ASP A 170 28.98 -2.90 34.07
N LEU A 171 29.91 -2.37 34.87
CA LEU A 171 29.73 -2.16 36.31
C LEU A 171 29.11 -0.80 36.63
N ALA A 172 29.37 0.23 35.82
CA ALA A 172 28.92 1.60 36.07
C ALA A 172 28.47 2.33 34.78
N PRO A 173 27.45 1.81 34.06
CA PRO A 173 27.09 2.24 32.71
C PRO A 173 26.80 3.75 32.61
N ILE A 174 25.92 4.26 33.47
CA ILE A 174 25.49 5.66 33.47
C ILE A 174 26.65 6.61 33.84
N HIS A 175 27.54 6.19 34.74
CA HIS A 175 28.65 7.03 35.17
C HIS A 175 29.74 7.13 34.10
N VAL A 176 30.06 6.00 33.46
CA VAL A 176 31.01 5.96 32.34
C VAL A 176 30.48 6.76 31.16
N GLU A 177 29.21 6.57 30.80
CA GLU A 177 28.56 7.34 29.73
C GLU A 177 28.60 8.85 30.00
N ASN A 178 28.13 9.29 31.17
CA ASN A 178 28.15 10.72 31.51
C ASN A 178 29.57 11.29 31.51
N PHE A 179 30.55 10.54 32.02
CA PHE A 179 31.94 10.97 32.02
C PHE A 179 32.49 11.14 30.60
N VAL A 180 32.23 10.17 29.71
CA VAL A 180 32.65 10.21 28.31
C VAL A 180 32.00 11.37 27.57
N LEU A 181 30.70 11.57 27.76
CA LEU A 181 29.94 12.67 27.16
C LEU A 181 30.50 14.03 27.57
N ASN A 182 30.66 14.25 28.88
CA ASN A 182 31.21 15.52 29.38
C ASN A 182 32.65 15.75 28.92
N ALA A 183 33.46 14.70 28.78
CA ALA A 183 34.81 14.81 28.25
C ALA A 183 34.82 15.15 26.74
N GLN A 184 33.95 14.54 25.94
CA GLN A 184 33.81 14.85 24.50
C GLN A 184 33.28 16.27 24.27
N GLU A 185 32.47 16.78 25.18
CA GLU A 185 31.96 18.15 25.17
C GLU A 185 32.93 19.18 25.78
N GLU A 186 34.15 18.77 26.17
CA GLU A 186 35.18 19.64 26.77
C GLU A 186 34.75 20.31 28.09
N ASN A 187 33.81 19.70 28.83
CA ASN A 187 33.28 20.25 30.09
C ASN A 187 34.24 20.11 31.30
N TYR A 188 35.42 19.50 31.12
CA TYR A 188 36.43 19.26 32.17
C TYR A 188 37.73 20.07 32.00
N ASP A 189 37.84 20.88 30.95
CA ASP A 189 38.98 21.78 30.69
C ASP A 189 38.92 23.10 31.49
#